data_AF-A0A7S2IGE7-F1
#
_entry.id   AF-A0A7S2IGE7-F1
#
_cell.length_a   1.000
_cell.length_b   1.000
_cell.length_c   1.000
_cell.angle_alpha   90.00
_cell.angle_beta   90.00
_cell.angle_gamma   90.00
#
_symmetry.space_group_name_H-M   'P 1'
#
loop_
_entity.id
_entity.type
_entity.pdbx_description
1 polymer ?
#
loop_
_entity_poly.entity_id
_entity_poly.type
_entity_poly.pdbx_seq_one_letter_code
_entity_poly.pdbx_strand_id
1 'polypeptide(L)'
;MQTSTKPIESLKVPPQSAFGHSGPKLLPLNPLLVISLIPLLPTYCFINRGFTIWFHWVIILYLLTSVEFLRRFLIFLGVSISAGWYAAIANDFLRHSRFCDILYMNMPEVMLSFMTDGEGNLIYTTSSLCIMALSHALDTFLHPGVTYLLWRAHCRSGGTVQTLMTWPVIVSTFIFSRFWSCFHIYYNSGKFGVYYFGHDIYILNNLDSFLPSYASEGVFFLGAVVWKISQMRKNHECCH
;
A
#
# COMPACT_ATOMS: atom_id res chain seq x y z
N MET A 1 19.33 -0.82 -60.34
CA MET A 1 19.42 -1.01 -58.87
C MET A 1 18.12 -1.65 -58.41
N GLN A 2 18.14 -2.94 -58.07
CA GLN A 2 16.98 -3.65 -57.51
C GLN A 2 16.97 -3.45 -56.00
N THR A 3 16.01 -2.69 -55.49
CA THR A 3 15.75 -2.55 -54.05
C THR A 3 15.09 -3.83 -53.54
N SER A 4 15.90 -4.68 -52.91
CA SER A 4 15.44 -5.86 -52.18
C SER A 4 14.63 -5.43 -50.96
N THR A 5 13.30 -5.49 -51.07
CA THR A 5 12.40 -5.35 -49.93
C THR A 5 12.42 -6.67 -49.14
N LYS A 6 13.27 -6.75 -48.10
CA LYS A 6 13.18 -7.85 -47.14
C LYS A 6 11.78 -7.80 -46.49
N PRO A 7 11.03 -8.90 -46.47
CA PRO A 7 9.75 -8.95 -45.80
C PRO A 7 9.99 -8.66 -44.31
N ILE A 8 9.26 -7.68 -43.79
CA ILE A 8 9.19 -7.39 -42.36
C ILE A 8 8.62 -8.65 -41.72
N GLU A 9 9.48 -9.47 -41.11
CA GLU A 9 9.04 -10.55 -40.23
C GLU A 9 8.14 -9.91 -39.19
N SER A 10 6.84 -10.18 -39.32
CA SER A 10 5.82 -9.78 -38.35
C SER A 10 6.34 -10.19 -36.99
N LEU A 11 6.65 -9.20 -36.14
CA LEU A 11 6.97 -9.42 -34.74
C LEU A 11 5.83 -10.30 -34.19
N LYS A 12 6.10 -11.59 -33.99
CA LYS A 12 5.15 -12.50 -33.36
C LYS A 12 4.99 -11.96 -31.94
N VAL A 13 3.96 -11.14 -31.73
CA VAL A 13 3.50 -10.77 -30.40
C VAL A 13 3.29 -12.10 -29.69
N PRO A 14 4.10 -12.43 -28.66
CA PRO A 14 3.93 -13.70 -27.98
C PRO A 14 2.49 -13.75 -27.47
N PRO A 15 1.78 -14.87 -27.68
CA PRO A 15 0.38 -14.97 -27.32
C PRO A 15 0.22 -14.59 -25.85
N GLN A 16 -0.62 -13.59 -25.59
CA GLN A 16 -0.94 -13.09 -24.23
C GLN A 16 -1.51 -14.18 -23.30
N SER A 17 -1.72 -15.41 -23.79
CA SER A 17 -2.22 -16.56 -23.06
C SER A 17 -1.16 -17.41 -22.35
N ALA A 18 0.14 -17.16 -22.52
CA ALA A 18 1.19 -18.04 -21.98
C ALA A 18 1.45 -17.90 -20.47
N PHE A 19 0.86 -16.90 -19.80
CA PHE A 19 0.98 -16.72 -18.34
C PHE A 19 -0.32 -17.04 -17.59
N GLY A 20 -1.18 -17.87 -18.19
CA GLY A 20 -2.29 -18.50 -17.50
C GLY A 20 -1.80 -19.55 -16.50
N HIS A 21 -1.11 -19.14 -15.43
CA HIS A 21 -1.10 -19.93 -14.20
C HIS A 21 -2.47 -19.78 -13.54
N SER A 22 -3.49 -20.39 -14.15
CA SER A 22 -4.72 -20.71 -13.44
C SER A 22 -4.42 -21.85 -12.48
N GLY A 23 -3.65 -21.55 -11.43
CA GLY A 23 -3.72 -22.36 -10.22
C GLY A 23 -5.18 -22.44 -9.80
N PRO A 24 -5.62 -23.58 -9.22
CA PRO A 24 -7.00 -23.72 -8.78
C PRO A 24 -7.36 -22.53 -7.90
N LYS A 25 -8.36 -21.74 -8.32
CA LYS A 25 -8.90 -20.67 -7.49
C LYS A 25 -9.48 -21.32 -6.24
N LEU A 26 -9.01 -20.92 -5.06
CA LEU A 26 -9.54 -21.43 -3.80
C LEU A 26 -11.03 -21.10 -3.65
N LEU A 27 -11.45 -19.94 -4.19
CA LEU A 27 -12.85 -19.53 -4.25
C LEU A 27 -13.18 -18.94 -5.63
N PRO A 28 -14.28 -19.36 -6.28
CA PRO A 28 -14.76 -18.77 -7.53
C PRO A 28 -15.49 -17.43 -7.31
N LEU A 29 -15.17 -16.70 -6.23
CA LEU A 29 -15.85 -15.45 -5.90
C LEU A 29 -15.28 -14.30 -6.72
N ASN A 30 -16.17 -13.43 -7.21
CA ASN A 30 -15.78 -12.19 -7.86
C ASN A 30 -15.07 -11.29 -6.82
N PRO A 31 -13.85 -10.79 -7.08
CA PRO A 31 -13.16 -9.91 -6.14
C PRO A 31 -13.97 -8.68 -5.72
N LEU A 32 -14.78 -8.13 -6.64
CA LEU A 32 -15.67 -7.00 -6.33
C LEU A 32 -16.76 -7.38 -5.33
N LEU A 33 -17.25 -8.62 -5.37
CA LEU A 33 -18.21 -9.12 -4.39
C LEU A 33 -17.56 -9.16 -3.01
N VAL A 34 -16.34 -9.68 -2.88
CA VAL A 34 -15.65 -9.70 -1.57
C VAL A 34 -15.42 -8.29 -1.04
N ILE A 35 -14.97 -7.36 -1.89
CA ILE A 35 -14.80 -5.95 -1.50
C ILE A 35 -16.13 -5.33 -1.04
N SER A 36 -17.23 -5.63 -1.73
CA SER A 36 -18.56 -5.12 -1.38
C SER A 36 -19.10 -5.68 -0.06
N LEU A 37 -18.58 -6.82 0.40
CA LEU A 37 -18.97 -7.44 1.68
C LEU A 37 -18.15 -6.91 2.87
N ILE A 38 -17.04 -6.20 2.64
CA ILE A 38 -16.19 -5.70 3.73
C ILE A 38 -16.93 -4.72 4.66
N PRO A 39 -17.80 -3.82 4.19
CA PRO A 39 -18.63 -2.99 5.08
C PRO A 39 -19.58 -3.77 5.99
N LEU A 40 -19.83 -5.06 5.71
CA LEU A 40 -20.67 -5.93 6.55
C LEU A 40 -19.87 -6.65 7.64
N LEU A 41 -18.54 -6.52 7.65
CA LEU A 41 -17.76 -6.99 8.78
C LEU A 41 -18.16 -6.21 10.04
N PRO A 42 -17.72 -6.65 11.24
CA PRO A 42 -17.83 -5.84 12.43
C PRO A 42 -16.92 -4.60 12.34
N THR A 43 -17.36 -3.46 12.84
CA THR A 43 -16.65 -2.16 12.70
C THR A 43 -15.19 -2.18 13.18
N TYR A 44 -14.89 -3.00 14.20
CA TYR A 44 -13.51 -3.21 14.66
C TYR A 44 -12.57 -3.83 13.61
N CYS A 45 -13.11 -4.46 12.56
CA CYS A 45 -12.36 -5.04 11.46
C CYS A 45 -11.96 -4.02 10.37
N PHE A 46 -12.46 -2.77 10.39
CA PHE A 46 -12.20 -1.83 9.29
C PHE A 46 -12.23 -0.34 9.62
N ILE A 47 -12.68 0.07 10.81
CA ILE A 47 -12.92 1.50 11.10
C ILE A 47 -11.84 2.14 11.98
N ASN A 48 -11.18 1.38 12.85
CA ASN A 48 -10.27 1.95 13.87
C ASN A 48 -8.77 1.75 13.58
N ARG A 49 -8.36 1.39 12.36
CA ARG A 49 -6.93 1.15 12.02
C ARG A 49 -6.45 1.90 10.78
N GLY A 50 -7.22 2.86 10.28
CA GLY A 50 -6.85 3.66 9.11
C GLY A 50 -6.75 2.86 7.82
N PHE A 51 -6.05 3.41 6.84
CA PHE A 51 -5.93 2.84 5.50
C PHE A 51 -5.18 1.49 5.43
N THR A 52 -4.32 1.18 6.40
CA THR A 52 -3.44 0.00 6.35
C THR A 52 -4.18 -1.32 6.58
N ILE A 53 -5.30 -1.34 7.31
CA ILE A 53 -6.10 -2.57 7.46
C ILE A 53 -6.71 -3.01 6.11
N TRP A 54 -7.03 -2.05 5.24
CA TRP A 54 -7.54 -2.32 3.90
C TRP A 54 -6.52 -2.98 3.00
N PHE A 55 -5.24 -2.62 3.15
CA PHE A 55 -4.15 -3.32 2.48
C PHE A 55 -4.13 -4.81 2.83
N HIS A 56 -4.28 -5.16 4.11
CA HIS A 56 -4.34 -6.56 4.57
C HIS A 56 -5.58 -7.30 4.06
N TRP A 57 -6.76 -6.67 4.05
CA TRP A 57 -7.96 -7.28 3.48
C TRP A 57 -7.82 -7.55 1.98
N VAL A 58 -7.21 -6.62 1.23
CA VAL A 58 -6.96 -6.83 -0.20
C VAL A 58 -5.89 -7.91 -0.42
N ILE A 59 -4.92 -8.09 0.49
CA ILE A 59 -3.99 -9.23 0.47
C ILE A 59 -4.75 -10.55 0.60
N ILE A 60 -5.63 -10.67 1.59
CA ILE A 60 -6.47 -11.88 1.76
C ILE A 60 -7.26 -12.14 0.49
N LEU A 61 -7.89 -11.09 -0.08
CA LEU A 61 -8.62 -11.21 -1.33
C LEU A 61 -7.74 -11.68 -2.51
N TYR A 62 -6.53 -11.14 -2.61
CA TYR A 62 -5.57 -11.59 -3.61
C TYR A 62 -5.18 -13.05 -3.40
N LEU A 63 -4.92 -13.50 -2.17
CA LEU A 63 -4.61 -14.90 -1.88
C LEU A 63 -5.76 -15.84 -2.28
N LEU A 64 -7.01 -15.42 -2.06
CA LEU A 64 -8.19 -16.22 -2.39
C LEU A 64 -8.48 -16.26 -3.90
N THR A 65 -8.19 -15.19 -4.63
CA THR A 65 -8.60 -15.03 -6.05
C THR A 65 -7.46 -15.15 -7.05
N SER A 66 -6.22 -14.96 -6.60
CA SER A 66 -4.98 -14.93 -7.39
C SER A 66 -5.05 -14.01 -8.61
N VAL A 67 -5.79 -12.89 -8.50
CA VAL A 67 -5.96 -11.95 -9.62
C VAL A 67 -4.70 -11.10 -9.82
N GLU A 68 -4.14 -11.13 -11.03
CA GLU A 68 -2.89 -10.42 -11.36
C GLU A 68 -2.96 -8.91 -11.15
N PHE A 69 -4.13 -8.32 -11.43
CA PHE A 69 -4.34 -6.91 -11.15
C PHE A 69 -4.19 -6.60 -9.65
N LEU A 70 -4.78 -7.42 -8.77
CA LEU A 70 -4.67 -7.23 -7.33
C LEU A 70 -3.23 -7.37 -6.83
N ARG A 71 -2.44 -8.29 -7.39
CA ARG A 71 -1.01 -8.38 -7.06
C ARG A 71 -0.29 -7.06 -7.32
N ARG A 72 -0.43 -6.50 -8.53
CA ARG A 72 0.22 -5.25 -8.93
C ARG A 72 -0.30 -4.05 -8.14
N PHE A 73 -1.61 -4.01 -7.94
CA PHE A 73 -2.28 -3.03 -7.08
C PHE A 73 -1.70 -3.06 -5.65
N LEU A 74 -1.61 -4.23 -5.04
CA LEU A 74 -1.08 -4.42 -3.69
C LEU A 74 0.39 -4.04 -3.57
N ILE A 75 1.23 -4.40 -4.55
CA ILE A 75 2.64 -3.99 -4.52
C ILE A 75 2.74 -2.46 -4.56
N PHE A 76 2.03 -1.82 -5.49
CA PHE A 76 2.08 -0.37 -5.63
C PHE A 76 1.52 0.34 -4.39
N LEU A 77 0.44 -0.18 -3.81
CA LEU A 77 -0.16 0.32 -2.58
C LEU A 77 0.75 0.13 -1.36
N GLY A 78 1.36 -1.05 -1.22
CA GLY A 78 2.25 -1.40 -0.13
C GLY A 78 3.54 -0.56 -0.15
N VAL A 79 4.08 -0.24 -1.32
CA VAL A 79 5.20 0.72 -1.45
C VAL A 79 4.79 2.11 -0.95
N SER A 80 3.61 2.58 -1.36
CA SER A 80 3.09 3.88 -0.90
C SER A 80 2.90 3.93 0.62
N ILE A 81 2.31 2.88 1.20
CA ILE A 81 2.11 2.76 2.65
C ILE A 81 3.46 2.76 3.38
N SER A 82 4.41 1.96 2.89
CA SER A 82 5.74 1.84 3.50
C SER A 82 6.49 3.18 3.44
N ALA A 83 6.45 3.87 2.29
CA ALA A 83 7.05 5.20 2.14
C ALA A 83 6.45 6.21 3.13
N GLY A 84 5.12 6.23 3.23
CA GLY A 84 4.38 7.03 4.21
C GLY A 84 4.85 6.79 5.64
N TRP A 85 4.90 5.51 6.01
CA TRP A 85 5.23 5.10 7.36
C TRP A 85 6.66 5.45 7.77
N TYR A 86 7.64 5.15 6.90
CA TYR A 86 9.03 5.48 7.19
C TYR A 86 9.29 7.00 7.15
N ALA A 87 8.53 7.77 6.36
CA ALA A 87 8.58 9.23 6.42
C ALA A 87 8.06 9.76 7.77
N ALA A 88 6.99 9.16 8.31
CA ALA A 88 6.48 9.51 9.63
C ALA A 88 7.50 9.20 10.74
N ILE A 89 8.09 8.00 10.72
CA ILE A 89 9.15 7.60 11.68
C ILE A 89 10.36 8.52 11.57
N ALA A 90 10.81 8.83 10.35
CA ALA A 90 11.95 9.74 10.15
C ALA A 90 11.66 11.14 10.69
N ASN A 91 10.46 11.67 10.50
CA ASN A 91 10.07 12.95 11.07
C ASN A 91 9.99 12.90 12.60
N ASP A 92 9.45 11.83 13.16
CA ASP A 92 9.38 11.62 14.60
C ASP A 92 10.77 11.67 15.25
N PHE A 93 11.75 11.03 14.61
CA PHE A 93 13.14 11.05 15.05
C PHE A 93 13.80 12.42 14.86
N LEU A 94 13.70 13.00 13.66
CA LEU A 94 14.46 14.21 13.30
C LEU A 94 13.90 15.49 13.90
N ARG A 95 12.57 15.58 14.07
CA ARG A 95 11.89 16.81 14.53
C ARG A 95 11.47 16.76 15.99
N HIS A 96 11.10 15.57 16.48
CA HIS A 96 10.56 15.42 17.82
C HIS A 96 11.50 14.67 18.76
N SER A 97 12.64 14.17 18.25
CA SER A 97 13.60 13.37 19.02
C SER A 97 12.96 12.13 19.68
N ARG A 98 11.91 11.60 19.03
CA ARG A 98 11.16 10.42 19.45
C ARG A 98 11.51 9.25 18.53
N PHE A 99 11.70 8.06 19.10
CA PHE A 99 12.07 6.89 18.31
C PHE A 99 10.87 5.97 18.12
N CYS A 100 10.18 6.16 17.00
CA CYS A 100 9.04 5.33 16.58
C CYS A 100 7.83 5.43 17.52
N ASP A 101 7.67 6.53 18.25
CA ASP A 101 6.53 6.73 19.15
C ASP A 101 5.21 6.63 18.38
N ILE A 102 5.18 7.20 17.17
CA ILE A 102 4.04 7.09 16.25
C ILE A 102 3.64 5.64 15.92
N LEU A 103 4.60 4.72 15.86
CA LEU A 103 4.33 3.30 15.63
C LEU A 103 3.72 2.67 16.88
N TYR A 104 4.30 2.92 18.05
CA TYR A 104 3.83 2.30 19.29
C TYR A 104 2.43 2.79 19.67
N MET A 105 2.18 4.09 19.51
CA MET A 105 0.87 4.71 19.75
C MET A 105 -0.20 4.28 18.73
N ASN A 106 0.18 3.57 17.66
CA ASN A 106 -0.73 2.95 16.70
C ASN A 106 -1.02 1.47 16.99
N MET A 107 -0.47 0.89 18.04
CA MET A 107 -0.66 -0.54 18.31
C MET A 107 -2.06 -0.85 18.86
N PRO A 108 -2.49 -2.13 18.81
CA PRO A 108 -3.70 -2.55 19.50
C PRO A 108 -3.70 -2.21 20.98
N GLU A 109 -4.87 -1.87 21.53
CA GLU A 109 -5.03 -1.44 22.93
C GLU A 109 -4.41 -2.46 23.89
N VAL A 110 -4.57 -3.76 23.59
CA VAL A 110 -3.94 -4.87 24.32
C VAL A 110 -2.42 -4.81 24.30
N MET A 111 -1.79 -4.38 23.22
CA MET A 111 -0.34 -4.19 23.15
C MET A 111 0.08 -2.85 23.76
N LEU A 112 -0.71 -1.80 23.52
CA LEU A 112 -0.48 -0.45 24.02
C LEU A 112 -0.47 -0.41 25.55
N SER A 113 -1.34 -1.18 26.22
CA SER A 113 -1.37 -1.29 27.69
C SER A 113 -0.10 -1.85 28.32
N PHE A 114 0.79 -2.47 27.53
CA PHE A 114 2.13 -2.88 28.00
C PHE A 114 3.22 -1.85 27.68
N MET A 115 2.93 -0.88 26.81
CA MET A 115 3.90 0.09 26.30
C MET A 115 3.69 1.50 26.85
N THR A 116 2.51 1.82 27.39
CA THR A 116 2.20 3.13 27.97
C THR A 116 1.90 3.06 29.46
N ASP A 117 2.12 4.16 30.16
CA ASP A 117 1.62 4.37 31.52
C ASP A 117 0.12 4.80 31.52
N GLY A 118 -0.43 5.07 32.70
CA GLY A 118 -1.81 5.54 32.86
C GLY A 118 -2.06 6.97 32.35
N GLU A 119 -1.01 7.70 31.98
CA GLU A 119 -1.08 9.03 31.38
C GLU A 119 -0.92 8.98 29.85
N GLY A 120 -0.63 7.80 29.28
CA GLY A 120 -0.41 7.59 27.85
C GLY A 120 1.02 7.84 27.39
N ASN A 121 1.99 8.01 28.30
CA ASN A 121 3.40 8.13 27.92
C ASN A 121 4.03 6.75 27.74
N LEU A 122 4.99 6.63 26.83
CA LEU A 122 5.72 5.38 26.64
C LEU A 122 6.60 5.04 27.85
N ILE A 123 6.57 3.77 28.27
CA ILE A 123 7.42 3.21 29.32
C ILE A 123 8.49 2.30 28.71
N TYR A 124 9.63 2.15 29.40
CA TYR A 124 10.79 1.36 28.93
C TYR A 124 11.19 0.26 29.93
N THR A 125 10.21 -0.54 30.37
CA THR A 125 10.44 -1.79 31.09
C THR A 125 10.81 -2.93 30.12
N THR A 126 11.39 -4.03 30.61
CA THR A 126 11.69 -5.21 29.76
C THR A 126 10.47 -5.70 28.98
N SER A 127 9.30 -5.79 29.63
CA SER A 127 8.05 -6.21 28.98
C SER A 127 7.65 -5.24 27.87
N SER A 128 7.67 -3.93 28.15
CA SER A 128 7.35 -2.91 27.14
C SER A 128 8.31 -2.97 25.94
N LEU A 129 9.62 -3.12 26.18
CA LEU A 129 10.64 -3.23 25.13
C LEU A 129 10.41 -4.47 24.26
N CYS A 130 10.05 -5.61 24.85
CA CYS A 130 9.69 -6.81 24.10
C CYS A 130 8.47 -6.57 23.19
N ILE A 131 7.43 -5.89 23.70
CA ILE A 131 6.23 -5.57 22.91
C ILE A 131 6.52 -4.52 21.83
N MET A 132 7.35 -3.51 22.11
CA MET A 132 7.83 -2.54 21.11
C MET A 132 8.61 -3.23 20.00
N ALA A 133 9.53 -4.14 20.34
CA ALA A 133 10.29 -4.93 19.38
C ALA A 133 9.38 -5.83 18.54
N LEU A 134 8.38 -6.46 19.17
CA LEU A 134 7.36 -7.25 18.47
C LEU A 134 6.55 -6.37 17.51
N SER A 135 6.15 -5.18 17.94
CA SER A 135 5.40 -4.21 17.11
C SER A 135 6.19 -3.84 15.86
N HIS A 136 7.48 -3.55 16.00
CA HIS A 136 8.40 -3.30 14.88
C HIS A 136 8.49 -4.48 13.91
N ALA A 137 8.66 -5.69 14.46
CA ALA A 137 8.77 -6.88 13.64
C ALA A 137 7.48 -7.11 12.86
N LEU A 138 6.32 -7.06 13.53
CA LEU A 138 5.01 -7.22 12.89
C LEU A 138 4.79 -6.19 11.80
N ASP A 139 5.03 -4.91 12.10
CA ASP A 139 4.82 -3.82 11.14
C ASP A 139 5.76 -3.94 9.92
N THR A 140 7.02 -4.30 10.13
CA THR A 140 8.01 -4.55 9.06
C THR A 140 7.61 -5.76 8.21
N PHE A 141 7.18 -6.86 8.82
CA PHE A 141 6.79 -8.05 8.06
C PHE A 141 5.50 -7.84 7.30
N LEU A 142 4.49 -7.23 7.93
CA LEU A 142 3.16 -7.10 7.37
C LEU A 142 3.07 -6.03 6.28
N HIS A 143 3.89 -4.99 6.33
CA HIS A 143 3.89 -3.93 5.30
C HIS A 143 5.01 -4.12 4.26
N PRO A 144 6.28 -3.72 4.48
CA PRO A 144 7.32 -3.86 3.46
C PRO A 144 7.66 -5.34 3.18
N GLY A 145 7.56 -6.23 4.18
CA GLY A 145 7.79 -7.67 4.01
C GLY A 145 6.82 -8.32 3.03
N VAL A 146 5.50 -8.18 3.25
CA VAL A 146 4.49 -8.69 2.31
C VAL A 146 4.60 -8.02 0.95
N THR A 147 4.82 -6.70 0.90
CA THR A 147 5.04 -5.97 -0.35
C THR A 147 6.22 -6.55 -1.15
N TYR A 148 7.32 -6.84 -0.47
CA TYR A 148 8.50 -7.48 -1.07
C TYR A 148 8.19 -8.90 -1.56
N LEU A 149 7.46 -9.71 -0.78
CA LEU A 149 7.05 -11.06 -1.21
C LEU A 149 6.17 -11.03 -2.46
N LEU A 150 5.19 -10.11 -2.51
CA LEU A 150 4.35 -9.90 -3.69
C LEU A 150 5.16 -9.44 -4.90
N TRP A 151 6.10 -8.52 -4.70
CA TRP A 151 7.04 -8.08 -5.75
C TRP A 151 7.87 -9.25 -6.29
N ARG A 152 8.46 -10.05 -5.39
CA ARG A 152 9.23 -11.25 -5.77
C ARG A 152 8.38 -12.25 -6.54
N ALA A 153 7.13 -12.46 -6.12
CA ALA A 153 6.18 -13.32 -6.84
C ALA A 153 5.87 -12.76 -8.24
N HIS A 154 5.67 -11.45 -8.38
CA HIS A 154 5.47 -10.79 -9.66
C HIS A 154 6.67 -10.95 -10.59
N CYS A 155 7.90 -10.72 -10.11
CA CYS A 155 9.12 -10.94 -10.90
C CYS A 155 9.30 -12.40 -11.33
N ARG A 156 9.01 -13.36 -10.44
CA ARG A 156 9.08 -14.80 -10.77
C ARG A 156 8.07 -15.19 -11.85
N SER A 157 6.95 -14.47 -11.97
CA SER A 157 5.99 -14.64 -13.08
C SER A 157 6.38 -13.89 -14.36
N GLY A 158 7.62 -13.39 -14.47
CA GLY A 158 8.08 -12.61 -15.63
C GLY A 158 7.66 -11.13 -15.60
N GLY A 159 7.08 -10.67 -14.49
CA GLY A 159 6.68 -9.28 -14.31
C GLY A 159 7.88 -8.32 -14.20
N THR A 160 7.71 -7.12 -14.73
CA THR A 160 8.68 -6.02 -14.68
C THR A 160 8.08 -4.78 -14.03
N VAL A 161 8.93 -3.81 -13.66
CA VAL A 161 8.48 -2.50 -13.15
C VAL A 161 7.50 -1.83 -14.13
N GLN A 162 7.73 -1.98 -15.44
CA GLN A 162 6.86 -1.45 -16.48
C GLN A 162 5.46 -2.08 -16.45
N THR A 163 5.36 -3.38 -16.19
CA THR A 163 4.07 -4.08 -16.09
C THR A 163 3.32 -3.79 -14.79
N LEU A 164 4.03 -3.30 -13.77
CA LEU A 164 3.47 -2.84 -12.50
C LEU A 164 2.95 -1.39 -12.63
N MET A 165 3.73 -0.51 -13.25
CA MET A 165 3.41 0.91 -13.46
C MET A 165 2.51 1.13 -14.68
N THR A 166 1.30 0.57 -14.62
CA THR A 166 0.25 0.79 -15.62
C THR A 166 -0.74 1.83 -15.13
N TRP A 167 -1.38 2.58 -16.04
CA TRP A 167 -2.39 3.58 -15.69
C TRP A 167 -3.52 3.00 -14.81
N PRO A 168 -4.10 1.82 -15.12
CA PRO A 168 -5.11 1.23 -14.26
C PRO A 168 -4.62 0.99 -12.83
N VAL A 169 -3.38 0.53 -12.64
CA VAL A 169 -2.82 0.30 -11.30
C VAL A 169 -2.60 1.62 -10.57
N ILE A 170 -1.97 2.61 -11.20
CA ILE A 170 -1.68 3.92 -10.60
C ILE A 170 -2.97 4.64 -10.20
N VAL A 171 -3.93 4.72 -11.11
CA VAL A 171 -5.20 5.43 -10.88
C VAL A 171 -6.04 4.71 -9.82
N SER A 172 -6.15 3.39 -9.90
CA SER A 172 -6.97 2.63 -8.93
C SER A 172 -6.39 2.68 -7.52
N THR A 173 -5.06 2.58 -7.38
CA THR A 173 -4.41 2.69 -6.06
C THR A 173 -4.57 4.09 -5.47
N PHE A 174 -4.44 5.14 -6.29
CA PHE A 174 -4.68 6.52 -5.84
C PHE A 174 -6.13 6.73 -5.40
N ILE A 175 -7.11 6.36 -6.25
CA ILE A 175 -8.54 6.51 -5.92
C ILE A 175 -8.88 5.72 -4.67
N PHE A 176 -8.40 4.48 -4.55
CA PHE A 176 -8.64 3.65 -3.37
C PHE A 176 -8.09 4.30 -2.10
N SER A 177 -6.86 4.82 -2.16
CA SER A 177 -6.24 5.55 -1.05
C SER A 177 -7.05 6.79 -0.65
N ARG A 178 -7.50 7.58 -1.63
CA ARG A 178 -8.30 8.79 -1.36
C ARG A 178 -9.71 8.47 -0.86
N PHE A 179 -10.35 7.46 -1.42
CA PHE A 179 -11.67 7.01 -0.99
C PHE A 179 -11.66 6.62 0.49
N TRP A 180 -10.72 5.77 0.90
CA TRP A 180 -10.61 5.35 2.30
C TRP A 180 -10.16 6.47 3.22
N SER A 181 -9.32 7.39 2.73
CA SER A 181 -8.98 8.60 3.47
C SER A 181 -10.23 9.44 3.78
N CYS A 182 -11.02 9.75 2.76
CA CYS A 182 -12.28 10.48 2.92
C CYS A 182 -13.26 9.76 3.84
N PHE A 183 -13.44 8.44 3.64
CA PHE A 183 -14.35 7.63 4.44
C PHE A 183 -13.95 7.63 5.92
N HIS A 184 -12.66 7.48 6.23
CA HIS A 184 -12.18 7.52 7.61
C HIS A 184 -12.43 8.88 8.28
N ILE A 185 -12.12 9.99 7.60
CA ILE A 185 -12.36 11.33 8.18
C ILE A 185 -13.85 11.55 8.42
N TYR A 186 -14.67 11.17 7.44
CA TYR A 186 -16.11 11.34 7.56
C TYR A 186 -16.66 10.52 8.72
N TYR A 187 -16.23 9.27 8.86
CA TYR A 187 -16.67 8.42 9.94
C TYR A 187 -16.30 8.99 11.32
N ASN A 188 -15.05 9.46 11.50
CA ASN A 188 -14.58 9.84 12.82
C ASN A 188 -14.90 11.30 13.20
N SER A 189 -14.97 12.21 12.23
CA SER A 189 -15.14 13.66 12.48
C SER A 189 -16.42 14.26 11.89
N GLY A 190 -17.16 13.51 11.06
CA GLY A 190 -18.31 14.02 10.30
C GLY A 190 -17.93 14.97 9.16
N LYS A 191 -16.63 15.14 8.86
CA LYS A 191 -16.13 16.06 7.82
C LYS A 191 -15.59 15.30 6.62
N PHE A 192 -15.54 15.96 5.46
CA PHE A 192 -14.87 15.43 4.27
C PHE A 192 -13.45 15.98 4.17
N GLY A 193 -12.50 15.11 3.86
CA GLY A 193 -11.13 15.50 3.56
C GLY A 193 -10.40 14.45 2.73
N VAL A 194 -9.62 14.92 1.76
CA VAL A 194 -8.96 14.04 0.78
C VAL A 194 -7.77 13.31 1.40
N TYR A 195 -7.19 13.85 2.47
CA TYR A 195 -6.09 13.26 3.22
C TYR A 195 -6.60 12.95 4.62
N TYR A 196 -6.59 11.67 5.00
CA TYR A 196 -6.88 11.30 6.37
C TYR A 196 -5.90 12.02 7.29
N PHE A 197 -6.35 12.45 8.46
CA PHE A 197 -5.47 12.95 9.50
C PHE A 197 -5.85 12.13 10.73
N GLY A 198 -4.88 11.40 11.30
CA GLY A 198 -5.05 10.36 12.32
C GLY A 198 -5.62 10.81 13.68
N HIS A 199 -6.42 11.87 13.72
CA HIS A 199 -6.85 12.55 14.94
C HIS A 199 -7.61 11.65 15.93
N ASP A 200 -8.35 10.65 15.44
CA ASP A 200 -9.35 9.94 16.26
C ASP A 200 -8.97 8.49 16.58
N ILE A 201 -8.01 7.91 15.86
CA ILE A 201 -7.53 6.53 16.08
C ILE A 201 -6.27 6.49 16.95
N TYR A 202 -5.49 7.56 16.88
CA TYR A 202 -4.22 7.68 17.55
C TYR A 202 -4.43 8.76 18.59
N ILE A 203 -4.21 8.45 19.87
CA ILE A 203 -4.26 9.42 20.97
C ILE A 203 -3.06 10.38 20.77
N LEU A 204 -3.16 11.26 19.78
CA LEU A 204 -2.09 12.13 19.34
C LEU A 204 -2.55 13.57 19.53
N ASN A 205 -1.79 14.25 20.38
CA ASN A 205 -2.00 15.68 20.63
C ASN A 205 -1.65 16.55 19.41
N ASN A 206 -1.06 15.98 18.34
CA ASN A 206 -0.59 16.70 17.16
C ASN A 206 -0.50 15.78 15.91
N LEU A 207 -0.92 16.31 14.75
CA LEU A 207 -0.89 15.66 13.44
C LEU A 207 0.44 15.83 12.66
N ASP A 208 1.38 16.64 13.17
CA ASP A 208 2.63 17.00 12.49
C ASP A 208 3.44 15.77 12.08
N SER A 209 3.42 14.70 12.87
CA SER A 209 4.13 13.45 12.53
C SER A 209 3.53 12.70 11.34
N PHE A 210 2.25 12.93 11.00
CA PHE A 210 1.58 12.27 9.87
C PHE A 210 1.63 13.06 8.57
N LEU A 211 1.82 14.39 8.62
CA LEU A 211 1.95 15.21 7.42
C LEU A 211 3.07 14.69 6.46
N PRO A 212 4.27 14.29 6.94
CA PRO A 212 5.30 13.66 6.12
C PRO A 212 4.84 12.38 5.43
N SER A 213 3.99 11.58 6.09
CA SER A 213 3.44 10.36 5.50
C SER A 213 2.65 10.68 4.24
N TYR A 214 1.70 11.62 4.34
CA TYR A 214 0.87 12.05 3.21
C TYR A 214 1.66 12.75 2.12
N ALA A 215 2.64 13.58 2.49
CA ALA A 215 3.52 14.23 1.54
C ALA A 215 4.33 13.19 0.75
N SER A 216 4.88 12.18 1.42
CA SER A 216 5.66 11.12 0.78
C SER A 216 4.81 10.23 -0.14
N GLU A 217 3.57 9.91 0.24
CA GLU A 217 2.59 9.25 -0.62
C GLU A 217 2.31 10.10 -1.88
N GLY A 218 2.05 11.40 -1.71
CA GLY A 218 1.83 12.32 -2.81
C GLY A 218 3.01 12.38 -3.78
N VAL A 219 4.23 12.46 -3.24
CA VAL A 219 5.48 12.43 -4.02
C VAL A 219 5.64 11.10 -4.75
N PHE A 220 5.32 9.98 -4.12
CA PHE A 220 5.37 8.66 -4.74
C PHE A 220 4.43 8.56 -5.95
N PHE A 221 3.15 8.94 -5.78
CA PHE A 221 2.17 8.92 -6.88
C PHE A 221 2.55 9.90 -8.01
N LEU A 222 2.99 11.12 -7.66
CA LEU A 222 3.45 12.09 -8.65
C LEU A 222 4.65 11.56 -9.43
N GLY A 223 5.63 10.97 -8.75
CA GLY A 223 6.79 10.35 -9.36
C GLY A 223 6.40 9.22 -10.33
N ALA A 224 5.41 8.41 -9.96
CA ALA A 224 4.92 7.34 -10.82
C ALA A 224 4.23 7.87 -12.10
N VAL A 225 3.44 8.94 -11.98
CA VAL A 225 2.81 9.63 -13.11
C VAL A 225 3.86 10.22 -14.05
N VAL A 226 4.82 10.98 -13.52
CA VAL A 226 5.91 11.60 -14.29
C VAL A 226 6.73 10.54 -15.03
N TRP A 227 7.11 9.47 -14.33
CA TRP A 227 7.80 8.35 -14.93
C TRP A 227 7.00 7.73 -16.06
N LYS A 228 5.69 7.51 -15.89
CA LYS A 228 4.82 6.90 -16.90
C LYS A 228 4.72 7.76 -18.16
N ILE A 229 4.53 9.06 -18.00
CA ILE A 229 4.48 10.03 -19.11
C ILE A 229 5.82 10.03 -19.87
N SER A 230 6.95 10.00 -19.15
CA SER A 230 8.28 9.93 -19.76
C SER A 230 8.47 8.69 -20.63
N GLN A 231 8.01 7.52 -20.18
CA GLN A 231 8.08 6.28 -20.97
C GLN A 231 7.22 6.35 -22.24
N MET A 232 6.02 6.94 -22.16
CA MET A 232 5.15 7.11 -23.33
C MET A 232 5.79 7.99 -24.40
N ARG A 233 6.49 9.06 -24.00
CA ARG A 233 7.20 9.94 -24.92
C ARG A 233 8.34 9.21 -25.65
N LYS A 234 9.18 8.47 -24.91
CA LYS A 234 10.28 7.69 -25.51
C LYS A 234 9.78 6.70 -26.56
N ASN A 235 8.66 6.02 -26.28
CA ASN A 235 8.07 5.07 -27.22
C ASN A 235 7.56 5.75 -28.50
N HIS A 236 7.08 6.99 -28.42
CA HIS A 236 6.63 7.76 -29.58
C HIS A 236 7.82 8.22 -30.44
N GLU A 237 8.95 8.60 -29.82
CA GLU A 237 10.17 9.00 -30.53
C GLU A 237 10.82 7.82 -31.29
N CYS A 238 10.70 6.59 -30.80
CA CYS A 238 11.22 5.39 -31.50
C CYS A 238 10.39 4.95 -32.71
N CYS A 239 9.20 5.52 -32.93
CA CYS A 239 8.33 5.18 -34.06
C CYS A 239 8.48 6.13 -35.26
N HIS A 240 9.32 7.17 -35.15
CA HIS A 240 9.64 8.13 -36.20
C HIS A 240 11.08 7.96 -36.66
#